data_AF-A0A7V4PCE3-F1
#
_entry.id   AF-A0A7V4PCE3-F1
#
_cell.length_a   1.000
_cell.length_b   1.000
_cell.length_c   1.000
_cell.angle_alpha   90.00
_cell.angle_beta   90.00
_cell.angle_gamma   90.00
#
_symmetry.space_group_name_H-M   'P 1'
#
loop_
_entity.id
_entity.type
_entity.pdbx_description
1 polymer ?
#
loop_
_entity_poly.entity_id
_entity_poly.type
_entity_poly.pdbx_seq_one_letter_code
_entity_poly.pdbx_strand_id
1 'polypeptide(L)'
;MRLWSQYGFPLALAALVGSLPGCGMLGRGAHFAAARSFSPVSFSLTAAADEALARAERLESAGDARCVEAYFAACAWSWQACAENLPAPAANARDRYHAALTGLLRTGQRFGRLDPGRGLSVRAGDQWQTVPLVFQGFAWNPADFQRLRPPPQGREPLLSRRYERAGWGVPLVVERRRNEGDALEARFFPERSAFAATAVLRFDRDAAPEGDSSEGSGATLLFYNPLAISAVDFAGPTMPLAADLSAPLAALLEEAPRTYLAGFIEPGRANSVARLQFLEPYQPGKIPVVLIHGLFSDPLSWADLINDLRAAPAFDDRFQVWTYRYPTGQGFLQSAARLRRELEDAVAMLNAAGEDPALRRMVLVGHSMGGLIAKLQVTHSEERFWARLANRPLETIVTTELTRAII
;
A
#
# COMPACT_ATOMS: atom_id res chain seq x y z
N MET A 1 41.01 -40.88 -22.92
CA MET A 1 40.99 -41.62 -24.20
C MET A 1 39.70 -41.25 -24.91
N ARG A 2 39.80 -40.29 -25.86
CA ARG A 2 39.67 -40.45 -27.33
C ARG A 2 38.20 -40.60 -27.77
N LEU A 3 37.57 -39.53 -28.30
CA LEU A 3 37.52 -39.08 -29.72
C LEU A 3 36.46 -39.91 -30.50
N TRP A 4 35.60 -39.37 -31.38
CA TRP A 4 35.80 -38.63 -32.65
C TRP A 4 34.52 -37.77 -32.94
N SER A 5 34.50 -36.53 -33.49
CA SER A 5 34.97 -35.97 -34.80
C SER A 5 34.18 -36.58 -36.00
N GLN A 6 33.69 -35.92 -37.07
CA GLN A 6 33.96 -34.70 -37.88
C GLN A 6 32.70 -34.47 -38.76
N TYR A 7 32.41 -33.32 -39.40
CA TYR A 7 33.04 -32.64 -40.57
C TYR A 7 32.35 -31.25 -40.71
N GLY A 8 32.86 -30.15 -41.26
CA GLY A 8 34.03 -29.85 -42.10
C GLY A 8 33.66 -28.67 -43.05
N PHE A 9 34.34 -27.52 -42.90
CA PHE A 9 34.35 -26.30 -43.76
C PHE A 9 35.09 -26.56 -45.11
N PRO A 10 34.99 -25.73 -46.18
CA PRO A 10 35.67 -24.40 -46.32
C PRO A 10 34.86 -23.32 -47.11
N LEU A 11 34.98 -21.99 -46.93
CA LEU A 11 36.07 -21.00 -47.14
C LEU A 11 36.45 -20.73 -48.62
N ALA A 12 36.09 -19.55 -49.12
CA ALA A 12 36.72 -18.92 -50.29
C ALA A 12 36.70 -17.39 -50.18
N LEU A 13 37.89 -16.79 -50.26
CA LEU A 13 38.23 -15.37 -50.25
C LEU A 13 38.68 -15.00 -51.67
N ALA A 14 38.25 -13.87 -52.23
CA ALA A 14 38.88 -13.29 -53.41
C ALA A 14 38.79 -11.76 -53.37
N ALA A 15 39.95 -11.13 -53.27
CA ALA A 15 40.19 -9.71 -53.51
C ALA A 15 40.58 -9.51 -54.99
N LEU A 16 40.21 -8.37 -55.57
CA LEU A 16 40.85 -7.88 -56.80
C LEU A 16 40.86 -6.35 -56.83
N VAL A 17 42.08 -5.84 -56.89
CA VAL A 17 42.48 -4.44 -57.11
C VAL A 17 42.57 -4.19 -58.61
N GLY A 18 42.12 -3.03 -59.07
CA GLY A 18 42.25 -2.57 -60.46
C GLY A 18 42.28 -1.04 -60.54
N SER A 19 43.27 -0.52 -61.27
CA SER A 19 43.83 0.84 -61.34
C SER A 19 43.07 1.89 -62.19
N LEU A 20 43.34 3.17 -61.88
CA LEU A 20 43.16 4.47 -62.60
C LEU A 20 43.77 4.49 -64.05
N PRO A 21 43.70 5.56 -64.91
CA PRO A 21 43.44 7.01 -64.67
C PRO A 21 42.66 7.81 -65.76
N GLY A 22 42.41 9.12 -65.54
CA GLY A 22 42.02 10.06 -66.62
C GLY A 22 41.67 11.50 -66.19
N CYS A 23 42.46 12.49 -66.63
CA CYS A 23 42.49 13.90 -66.23
C CYS A 23 41.34 14.82 -66.70
N GLY A 24 41.04 15.84 -65.87
CA GLY A 24 41.25 17.26 -66.21
C GLY A 24 40.06 18.13 -66.67
N MET A 25 39.67 19.13 -65.86
CA MET A 25 39.84 20.58 -66.17
C MET A 25 39.16 21.51 -65.14
N LEU A 26 39.76 22.69 -65.01
CA LEU A 26 39.47 23.80 -64.08
C LEU A 26 38.18 24.58 -64.41
N GLY A 27 37.50 25.09 -63.38
CA GLY A 27 36.49 26.14 -63.48
C GLY A 27 36.28 26.85 -62.15
N ARG A 28 36.67 28.13 -62.08
CA ARG A 28 36.58 29.02 -60.91
C ARG A 28 35.12 29.36 -60.54
N GLY A 29 34.87 29.47 -59.23
CA GLY A 29 34.16 30.61 -58.65
C GLY A 29 32.63 30.55 -58.57
N ALA A 30 32.12 30.10 -57.42
CA ALA A 30 30.91 30.66 -56.83
C ALA A 30 30.97 30.48 -55.31
N HIS A 31 31.15 31.58 -54.60
CA HIS A 31 30.91 31.65 -53.16
C HIS A 31 29.43 31.39 -52.91
N PHE A 32 29.08 30.21 -52.40
CA PHE A 32 27.82 30.02 -51.69
C PHE A 32 28.12 30.03 -50.20
N ALA A 33 27.46 30.98 -49.53
CA ALA A 33 27.53 31.22 -48.10
C ALA A 33 27.30 29.94 -47.30
N ALA A 34 28.02 29.86 -46.19
CA ALA A 34 27.90 28.81 -45.17
C ALA A 34 26.44 28.39 -44.99
N ALA A 35 26.16 27.13 -45.33
CA ALA A 35 24.99 26.46 -44.80
C ALA A 35 25.10 26.61 -43.27
N ARG A 36 24.15 27.34 -42.67
CA ARG A 36 23.92 27.29 -41.23
C ARG A 36 23.80 25.81 -40.90
N SER A 37 24.79 25.30 -40.17
CA SER A 37 24.68 24.04 -39.47
C SER A 37 23.44 24.17 -38.59
N PHE A 38 22.33 23.59 -39.03
CA PHE A 38 21.24 23.29 -38.13
C PHE A 38 21.83 22.29 -37.14
N SER A 39 22.20 22.77 -35.96
CA SER A 39 22.35 21.87 -34.82
C SER A 39 21.00 21.18 -34.68
N PRO A 40 20.91 19.85 -34.77
CA PRO A 40 19.68 19.18 -34.39
C PRO A 40 19.42 19.60 -32.94
N VAL A 41 18.25 20.20 -32.68
CA VAL A 41 17.80 20.43 -31.32
C VAL A 41 17.78 19.05 -30.67
N SER A 42 18.75 18.76 -29.82
CA SER A 42 18.75 17.51 -29.08
C SER A 42 17.49 17.52 -28.22
N PHE A 43 16.52 16.67 -28.54
CA PHE A 43 15.35 16.51 -27.71
C PHE A 43 15.80 15.97 -26.35
N SER A 44 15.67 16.79 -25.29
CA SER A 44 15.99 16.37 -23.93
C SER A 44 14.71 15.90 -23.26
N LEU A 45 14.60 14.59 -23.01
CA LEU A 45 13.48 14.02 -22.25
C LEU A 45 13.33 14.65 -20.87
N THR A 46 14.45 15.03 -20.25
CA THR A 46 14.44 15.70 -18.95
C THR A 46 13.80 17.09 -19.06
N ALA A 47 14.15 17.87 -20.10
CA ALA A 47 13.53 19.18 -20.32
C ALA A 47 12.03 19.07 -20.65
N ALA A 48 11.65 18.06 -21.45
CA ALA A 48 10.24 17.78 -21.74
C ALA A 48 9.46 17.41 -20.48
N ALA A 49 10.05 16.59 -19.60
CA ALA A 49 9.47 16.23 -18.30
C ALA A 49 9.27 17.46 -17.40
N ASP A 50 10.29 18.33 -17.31
CA ASP A 50 10.22 19.57 -16.53
C ASP A 50 9.14 20.53 -17.04
N GLU A 51 9.05 20.71 -18.36
CA GLU A 51 8.03 21.57 -18.97
C GLU A 51 6.62 21.02 -18.74
N ALA A 52 6.43 19.71 -18.91
CA ALA A 52 5.15 19.05 -18.69
C ALA A 52 4.71 19.15 -17.24
N LEU A 53 5.62 18.93 -16.28
CA LEU A 53 5.33 19.06 -14.84
C LEU A 53 4.96 20.50 -14.48
N ALA A 54 5.74 21.48 -14.92
CA ALA A 54 5.45 22.89 -14.67
C ALA A 54 4.11 23.34 -15.29
N ARG A 55 3.75 22.80 -16.46
CA ARG A 55 2.43 23.02 -17.06
C ARG A 55 1.31 22.43 -16.21
N ALA A 56 1.49 21.21 -15.70
CA ALA A 56 0.50 20.55 -14.84
C ALA A 56 0.25 21.36 -13.55
N GLU A 57 1.30 21.85 -12.91
CA GLU A 57 1.22 22.67 -11.70
C GLU A 57 0.53 24.01 -11.95
N ARG A 58 0.78 24.66 -13.09
CA ARG A 58 0.06 25.88 -13.49
C ARG A 58 -1.43 25.64 -13.68
N LEU A 59 -1.81 24.55 -14.34
CA LEU A 59 -3.21 24.17 -14.55
C LEU A 59 -3.90 23.81 -13.23
N GLU A 60 -3.22 23.08 -12.34
CA GLU A 60 -3.75 22.74 -11.01
C GLU A 60 -4.00 24.01 -10.19
N SER A 61 -3.05 24.95 -10.22
CA SER A 61 -3.16 26.25 -9.53
C SER A 61 -4.31 27.09 -10.06
N ALA A 62 -4.62 26.97 -11.36
CA ALA A 62 -5.78 27.62 -11.99
C ALA A 62 -7.12 26.88 -11.74
N GLY A 63 -7.10 25.73 -11.06
CA GLY A 63 -8.30 24.91 -10.83
C GLY A 63 -8.82 24.20 -12.10
N ASP A 64 -8.00 24.08 -13.12
CA ASP A 64 -8.37 23.50 -14.41
C ASP A 64 -8.21 21.97 -14.39
N ALA A 65 -9.29 21.25 -14.68
CA ALA A 65 -9.30 19.78 -14.70
C ALA A 65 -8.31 19.17 -15.70
N ARG A 66 -7.86 19.93 -16.72
CA ARG A 66 -6.82 19.53 -17.68
C ARG A 66 -5.45 19.29 -17.02
N CYS A 67 -5.29 19.65 -15.75
CA CYS A 67 -4.08 19.32 -15.01
C CYS A 67 -3.88 17.81 -14.85
N VAL A 68 -4.97 17.01 -14.86
CA VAL A 68 -4.90 15.55 -14.75
C VAL A 68 -4.14 14.98 -15.96
N GLU A 69 -4.53 15.37 -17.18
CA GLU A 69 -3.84 14.96 -18.40
C GLU A 69 -2.40 15.50 -18.47
N ALA A 70 -2.18 16.73 -17.99
CA ALA A 70 -0.83 17.31 -17.95
C ALA A 70 0.09 16.54 -16.99
N TYR A 71 -0.41 16.13 -15.81
CA TYR A 71 0.32 15.27 -14.89
C TYR A 71 0.57 13.87 -15.46
N PHE A 72 -0.41 13.29 -16.17
CA PHE A 72 -0.24 12.02 -16.86
C PHE A 72 0.87 12.09 -17.93
N ALA A 73 0.88 13.16 -18.74
CA ALA A 73 1.96 13.40 -19.70
C ALA A 73 3.32 13.63 -19.02
N ALA A 74 3.36 14.37 -17.91
CA ALA A 74 4.58 14.55 -17.13
C ALA A 74 5.12 13.21 -16.58
N CYS A 75 4.24 12.29 -16.19
CA CYS A 75 4.63 10.94 -15.80
C CYS A 75 5.26 10.16 -16.97
N ALA A 76 4.69 10.26 -18.17
CA ALA A 76 5.20 9.58 -19.37
C ALA A 76 6.61 10.07 -19.74
N TRP A 77 6.82 11.39 -19.80
CA TRP A 77 8.13 11.97 -20.07
C TRP A 77 9.16 11.61 -18.99
N SER A 78 8.76 11.69 -17.72
CA SER A 78 9.65 11.33 -16.62
C SER A 78 10.00 9.84 -16.62
N TRP A 79 9.05 8.96 -16.97
CA TRP A 79 9.29 7.52 -17.13
C TRP A 79 10.35 7.24 -18.18
N GLN A 80 10.24 7.85 -19.36
CA GLN A 80 11.22 7.70 -20.44
C GLN A 80 12.60 8.24 -20.02
N ALA A 81 12.65 9.41 -19.39
CA ALA A 81 13.91 10.00 -18.90
C ALA A 81 14.60 9.11 -17.85
N CYS A 82 13.83 8.43 -16.99
CA CYS A 82 14.35 7.44 -16.07
C CYS A 82 14.85 6.17 -16.78
N ALA A 83 14.13 5.69 -17.80
CA ALA A 83 14.46 4.47 -18.53
C ALA A 83 15.75 4.60 -19.36
N GLU A 84 16.05 5.78 -19.93
CA GLU A 84 17.30 6.03 -20.66
C GLU A 84 18.57 5.89 -19.82
N ASN A 85 18.45 6.08 -18.50
CA ASN A 85 19.57 6.11 -17.57
C ASN A 85 19.63 4.87 -16.68
N LEU A 86 19.03 3.77 -17.10
CA LEU A 86 19.11 2.49 -16.39
C LEU A 86 20.54 1.92 -16.38
N PRO A 87 20.94 1.19 -15.33
CA PRO A 87 20.13 0.72 -14.19
C PRO A 87 19.97 1.73 -13.04
N ALA A 88 20.58 2.90 -13.11
CA ALA A 88 20.58 3.89 -12.04
C ALA A 88 20.08 5.25 -12.54
N PRO A 89 18.75 5.46 -12.60
CA PRO A 89 18.18 6.74 -12.99
C PRO A 89 18.76 7.87 -12.13
N ALA A 90 19.04 9.02 -12.74
CA ALA A 90 19.45 10.20 -11.99
C ALA A 90 18.39 10.51 -10.92
N ALA A 91 18.80 10.80 -9.67
CA ALA A 91 17.89 11.06 -8.56
C ALA A 91 16.83 12.12 -8.92
N ASN A 92 17.26 13.19 -9.58
CA ASN A 92 16.38 14.27 -10.05
C ASN A 92 15.32 13.80 -11.07
N ALA A 93 15.58 12.75 -11.86
CA ALA A 93 14.60 12.21 -12.81
C ALA A 93 13.52 11.40 -12.07
N ARG A 94 13.92 10.58 -11.09
CA ARG A 94 12.99 9.84 -10.23
C ARG A 94 12.11 10.79 -9.41
N ASP A 95 12.69 11.84 -8.85
CA ASP A 95 11.95 12.79 -8.02
C ASP A 95 10.89 13.54 -8.84
N ARG A 96 11.15 13.85 -10.12
CA ARG A 96 10.16 14.39 -11.05
C ARG A 96 9.03 13.41 -11.34
N TYR A 97 9.36 12.14 -11.60
CA TYR A 97 8.35 11.10 -11.79
C TYR A 97 7.46 10.97 -10.54
N HIS A 98 8.05 10.95 -9.35
CA HIS A 98 7.30 10.89 -8.09
C HIS A 98 6.43 12.14 -7.88
N ALA A 99 6.93 13.34 -8.19
CA ALA A 99 6.16 14.58 -8.10
C ALA A 99 4.98 14.57 -9.09
N ALA A 100 5.21 14.17 -10.34
CA ALA A 100 4.18 14.08 -11.37
C ALA A 100 3.09 13.05 -11.00
N LEU A 101 3.48 11.86 -10.55
CA LEU A 101 2.53 10.82 -10.15
C LEU A 101 1.75 11.21 -8.89
N THR A 102 2.39 11.87 -7.93
CA THR A 102 1.70 12.43 -6.76
C THR A 102 0.64 13.45 -7.17
N GLY A 103 0.98 14.35 -8.09
CA GLY A 103 0.05 15.33 -8.67
C GLY A 103 -1.09 14.66 -9.42
N LEU A 104 -0.80 13.64 -10.23
CA LEU A 104 -1.79 12.86 -10.97
C LEU A 104 -2.81 12.20 -10.04
N LEU A 105 -2.37 11.51 -9.00
CA LEU A 105 -3.24 10.82 -8.05
C LEU A 105 -4.09 11.81 -7.23
N ARG A 106 -3.50 12.92 -6.80
CA ARG A 106 -4.20 13.98 -6.07
C ARG A 106 -5.29 14.63 -6.93
N THR A 107 -4.93 15.08 -8.12
CA THR A 107 -5.85 15.79 -9.04
C THR A 107 -6.88 14.83 -9.65
N GLY A 108 -6.48 13.59 -9.94
CA GLY A 108 -7.37 12.54 -10.42
C GLY A 108 -8.51 12.26 -9.44
N GLN A 109 -8.23 12.20 -8.14
CA GLN A 109 -9.29 12.11 -7.13
C GLN A 109 -10.11 13.41 -7.04
N ARG A 110 -9.45 14.58 -6.98
CA ARG A 110 -10.11 15.89 -6.85
C ARG A 110 -11.15 16.15 -7.95
N PHE A 111 -10.85 15.75 -9.18
CA PHE A 111 -11.71 15.96 -10.35
C PHE A 111 -12.54 14.71 -10.73
N GLY A 112 -12.59 13.69 -9.88
CA GLY A 112 -13.40 12.49 -10.11
C GLY A 112 -12.97 11.69 -11.35
N ARG A 113 -11.68 11.67 -11.65
CA ARG A 113 -11.06 10.91 -12.75
C ARG A 113 -10.50 9.57 -12.30
N LEU A 114 -10.22 9.41 -11.01
CA LEU A 114 -9.70 8.17 -10.44
C LEU A 114 -10.81 7.40 -9.72
N ASP A 115 -11.15 6.22 -10.22
CA ASP A 115 -12.09 5.29 -9.60
C ASP A 115 -11.41 3.92 -9.44
N PRO A 116 -11.26 3.40 -8.21
CA PRO A 116 -10.60 2.12 -7.96
C PRO A 116 -11.21 0.91 -8.68
N GLY A 117 -12.51 0.95 -8.96
CA GLY A 117 -13.24 -0.11 -9.64
C GLY A 117 -13.31 0.05 -11.17
N ARG A 118 -13.00 1.23 -11.71
CA ARG A 118 -13.11 1.51 -13.16
C ARG A 118 -11.79 1.83 -13.83
N GLY A 119 -10.90 2.58 -13.21
CA GLY A 119 -9.73 3.11 -13.88
C GLY A 119 -9.41 4.56 -13.54
N LEU A 120 -8.30 5.05 -14.08
CA LEU A 120 -8.01 6.48 -14.20
C LEU A 120 -8.43 6.95 -15.58
N SER A 121 -9.39 7.88 -15.64
CA SER A 121 -9.87 8.49 -16.88
C SER A 121 -8.99 9.67 -17.29
N VAL A 122 -8.40 9.61 -18.48
CA VAL A 122 -7.57 10.68 -19.06
C VAL A 122 -8.01 10.97 -20.48
N ARG A 123 -7.79 12.20 -20.96
CA ARG A 123 -7.98 12.55 -22.38
C ARG A 123 -6.67 12.45 -23.17
N ALA A 124 -6.74 11.78 -24.31
CA ALA A 124 -5.75 11.86 -25.38
C ALA A 124 -6.39 12.59 -26.57
N GLY A 125 -6.08 13.88 -26.73
CA GLY A 125 -6.78 14.74 -27.68
C GLY A 125 -8.27 14.88 -27.35
N ASP A 126 -9.12 14.44 -28.28
CA ASP A 126 -10.58 14.49 -28.13
C ASP A 126 -11.21 13.19 -27.63
N GLN A 127 -10.41 12.15 -27.39
CA GLN A 127 -10.89 10.86 -26.91
C GLN A 127 -10.59 10.66 -25.42
N TRP A 128 -11.55 10.05 -24.73
CA TRP A 128 -11.36 9.55 -23.36
C TRP A 128 -10.74 8.16 -23.40
N GLN A 129 -9.74 7.96 -22.58
CA GLN A 129 -9.08 6.69 -22.36
C GLN A 129 -9.15 6.31 -20.88
N THR A 130 -9.32 5.03 -20.62
CA THR A 130 -9.29 4.49 -19.26
C THR A 130 -7.98 3.77 -19.05
N VAL A 131 -7.16 4.29 -18.14
CA VAL A 131 -5.96 3.63 -17.65
C VAL A 131 -6.38 2.59 -16.62
N PRO A 132 -6.16 1.28 -16.86
CA PRO A 132 -6.53 0.23 -15.92
C PRO A 132 -5.72 0.34 -14.62
N LEU A 133 -6.36 -0.08 -13.52
CA LEU A 133 -5.74 -0.21 -12.20
C LEU A 133 -5.44 -1.67 -11.90
N VAL A 134 -4.26 -1.95 -11.34
CA VAL A 134 -3.86 -3.29 -10.90
C VAL A 134 -3.39 -3.23 -9.46
N PHE A 135 -3.88 -4.13 -8.62
CA PHE A 135 -3.58 -4.18 -7.19
C PHE A 135 -2.84 -5.49 -6.87
N GLN A 136 -1.66 -5.40 -6.23
CA GLN A 136 -0.81 -6.56 -5.97
C GLN A 136 -0.42 -6.68 -4.50
N GLY A 137 -0.58 -7.88 -3.94
CA GLY A 137 -0.16 -8.21 -2.58
C GLY A 137 -1.09 -7.68 -1.48
N PHE A 138 -2.30 -7.21 -1.80
CA PHE A 138 -3.27 -6.73 -0.81
C PHE A 138 -4.22 -7.82 -0.37
N ALA A 139 -4.53 -7.84 0.93
CA ALA A 139 -5.70 -8.57 1.46
C ALA A 139 -7.01 -7.76 1.27
N TRP A 140 -6.89 -6.47 0.99
CA TRP A 140 -7.99 -5.55 0.71
C TRP A 140 -8.51 -5.69 -0.72
N ASN A 141 -9.79 -5.39 -0.92
CA ASN A 141 -10.42 -5.36 -2.23
C ASN A 141 -10.12 -4.04 -2.95
N PRO A 142 -10.20 -3.98 -4.29
CA PRO A 142 -10.07 -2.73 -5.04
C PRO A 142 -10.97 -1.60 -4.53
N ALA A 143 -12.23 -1.91 -4.15
CA ALA A 143 -13.18 -0.93 -3.62
C ALA A 143 -12.76 -0.32 -2.26
N ASP A 144 -11.76 -0.90 -1.58
CA ASP A 144 -11.21 -0.36 -0.34
C ASP A 144 -10.22 0.79 -0.58
N PHE A 145 -9.84 1.07 -1.82
CA PHE A 145 -8.97 2.21 -2.18
C PHE A 145 -9.73 3.54 -2.24
N GLN A 146 -10.47 3.87 -1.19
CA GLN A 146 -11.47 4.95 -1.20
C GLN A 146 -10.83 6.34 -1.22
N ARG A 147 -9.76 6.57 -0.44
CA ARG A 147 -9.03 7.85 -0.45
C ARG A 147 -7.53 7.61 -0.39
N LEU A 148 -6.81 8.11 -1.38
CA LEU A 148 -5.35 8.11 -1.46
C LEU A 148 -4.82 9.44 -0.96
N ARG A 149 -3.88 9.40 -0.01
CA ARG A 149 -3.18 10.59 0.49
C ARG A 149 -1.67 10.34 0.50
N PRO A 150 -0.85 11.41 0.35
CA PRO A 150 0.57 11.30 0.63
C PRO A 150 0.80 10.92 2.11
N PRO A 151 1.93 10.26 2.43
CA PRO A 151 2.36 10.04 3.79
C PRO A 151 2.41 11.34 4.61
N PRO A 152 1.98 11.33 5.87
CA PRO A 152 2.16 12.47 6.75
C PRO A 152 3.66 12.76 6.95
N GLN A 153 4.03 14.04 6.93
CA GLN A 153 5.42 14.47 7.11
C GLN A 153 5.76 14.78 8.58
N GLY A 154 4.75 14.93 9.43
CA GLY A 154 4.91 15.24 10.84
C GLY A 154 5.49 14.07 11.63
N ARG A 155 6.16 14.39 12.74
CA ARG A 155 6.53 13.38 13.73
C ARG A 155 5.31 13.06 14.59
N GLU A 156 4.88 11.82 14.58
CA GLU A 156 3.84 11.32 15.49
C GLU A 156 4.49 10.90 16.83
N PRO A 157 4.16 11.56 17.97
CA PRO A 157 4.75 11.25 19.28
C PRO A 157 4.63 9.78 19.74
N LEU A 158 3.60 9.05 19.30
CA LEU A 158 3.39 7.66 19.66
C LEU A 158 4.20 6.66 18.82
N LEU A 159 4.90 7.15 17.79
CA LEU A 159 5.79 6.36 16.95
C LEU A 159 7.23 6.82 17.16
N SER A 160 8.04 5.99 17.81
CA SER A 160 9.44 6.30 18.10
C SER A 160 10.34 6.07 16.89
N ARG A 161 9.93 5.20 15.97
CA ARG A 161 10.62 4.85 14.72
C ARG A 161 9.72 5.07 13.51
N ARG A 162 10.35 5.39 12.37
CA ARG A 162 9.70 5.45 11.07
C ARG A 162 10.38 4.46 10.14
N TYR A 163 9.59 3.62 9.48
CA TYR A 163 10.07 2.57 8.61
C TYR A 163 9.82 2.94 7.14
N GLU A 164 10.81 3.59 6.55
CA GLU A 164 10.80 4.02 5.16
C GLU A 164 11.82 3.24 4.34
N ARG A 165 11.49 3.04 3.07
CA ARG A 165 12.38 2.45 2.07
C ARG A 165 12.41 3.36 0.85
N ALA A 166 13.59 3.84 0.51
CA ALA A 166 13.80 4.53 -0.76
C ALA A 166 13.65 3.52 -1.91
N GLY A 167 13.06 3.94 -3.03
CA GLY A 167 12.84 3.06 -4.16
C GLY A 167 12.05 3.71 -5.29
N TRP A 168 11.51 2.88 -6.17
CA TRP A 168 10.64 3.27 -7.28
C TRP A 168 9.18 3.35 -6.84
N GLY A 169 8.46 4.36 -7.31
CA GLY A 169 7.04 4.56 -7.05
C GLY A 169 6.76 5.56 -5.91
N VAL A 170 5.50 5.95 -5.80
CA VAL A 170 5.01 6.92 -4.81
C VAL A 170 4.36 6.17 -3.65
N PRO A 171 4.94 6.18 -2.43
CA PRO A 171 4.27 5.69 -1.24
C PRO A 171 3.03 6.52 -0.92
N LEU A 172 1.98 5.86 -0.47
CA LEU A 172 0.67 6.43 -0.18
C LEU A 172 0.10 5.80 1.09
N VAL A 173 -0.77 6.56 1.76
CA VAL A 173 -1.74 6.01 2.69
C VAL A 173 -3.07 5.90 1.97
N VAL A 174 -3.65 4.71 2.02
CA VAL A 174 -5.00 4.45 1.56
C VAL A 174 -5.92 4.44 2.76
N GLU A 175 -6.94 5.30 2.76
CA GLU A 175 -7.99 5.31 3.76
C GLU A 175 -9.22 4.61 3.25
N ARG A 176 -9.89 3.93 4.18
CA ARG A 176 -11.20 3.34 3.95
C ARG A 176 -12.09 3.51 5.16
N ARG A 177 -13.39 3.48 4.89
CA ARG A 177 -14.43 3.17 5.87
C ARG A 177 -14.85 1.73 5.71
N ARG A 178 -15.12 1.07 6.84
CA ARG A 178 -15.62 -0.31 6.84
C ARG A 178 -16.95 -0.41 6.09
N ASN A 179 -17.19 -1.55 5.49
CA ASN A 179 -18.46 -1.87 4.87
C ASN A 179 -19.46 -2.36 5.93
N GLU A 180 -20.42 -1.53 6.34
CA GLU A 180 -21.46 -1.92 7.31
C GLU A 180 -22.39 -3.03 6.80
N GLY A 181 -22.44 -3.26 5.48
CA GLY A 181 -23.19 -4.37 4.89
C GLY A 181 -22.48 -5.72 4.97
N ASP A 182 -21.18 -5.73 5.27
CA ASP A 182 -20.42 -6.96 5.50
C ASP A 182 -20.43 -7.33 6.98
N ALA A 183 -20.91 -8.53 7.31
CA ALA A 183 -21.10 -8.96 8.70
C ALA A 183 -19.77 -9.08 9.47
N LEU A 184 -18.69 -9.50 8.81
CA LEU A 184 -17.38 -9.62 9.43
C LEU A 184 -16.80 -8.24 9.72
N GLU A 185 -16.92 -7.31 8.76
CA GLU A 185 -16.46 -5.94 8.91
C GLU A 185 -17.24 -5.15 9.97
N ALA A 186 -18.57 -5.20 9.94
CA ALA A 186 -19.42 -4.53 10.93
C ALA A 186 -19.05 -4.94 12.37
N ARG A 187 -18.62 -6.20 12.51
CA ARG A 187 -18.21 -6.80 13.78
C ARG A 187 -16.78 -6.45 14.18
N PHE A 188 -15.80 -6.75 13.33
CA PHE A 188 -14.39 -6.77 13.71
C PHE A 188 -13.55 -5.64 13.12
N PHE A 189 -14.07 -4.81 12.23
CA PHE A 189 -13.27 -3.73 11.63
C PHE A 189 -13.56 -2.39 12.33
N PRO A 190 -12.54 -1.55 12.55
CA PRO A 190 -12.76 -0.19 12.99
C PRO A 190 -13.54 0.59 11.92
N GLU A 191 -14.27 1.63 12.33
CA GLU A 191 -15.02 2.48 11.39
C GLU A 191 -14.15 3.01 10.25
N ARG A 192 -12.91 3.39 10.60
CA ARG A 192 -11.88 3.85 9.66
C ARG A 192 -10.64 2.96 9.78
N SER A 193 -10.12 2.54 8.64
CA SER A 193 -8.83 1.86 8.53
C SER A 193 -7.92 2.62 7.57
N ALA A 194 -6.62 2.45 7.74
CA ALA A 194 -5.63 2.93 6.80
C ALA A 194 -4.57 1.85 6.54
N PHE A 195 -4.11 1.75 5.30
CA PHE A 195 -3.06 0.82 4.91
C PHE A 195 -2.09 1.45 3.90
N ALA A 196 -0.89 0.89 3.80
CA ALA A 196 0.16 1.40 2.93
C ALA A 196 -0.03 0.87 1.51
N ALA A 197 0.19 1.71 0.51
CA ALA A 197 0.30 1.31 -0.87
C ALA A 197 1.44 2.09 -1.54
N THR A 198 2.08 1.49 -2.54
CA THR A 198 3.00 2.22 -3.42
C THR A 198 2.45 2.21 -4.83
N ALA A 199 2.22 3.40 -5.39
CA ALA A 199 1.72 3.57 -6.74
C ALA A 199 2.86 3.66 -7.76
N VAL A 200 2.68 3.00 -8.90
CA VAL A 200 3.56 3.05 -10.07
C VAL A 200 2.69 3.15 -11.31
N LEU A 201 2.82 4.25 -12.07
CA LEU A 201 2.26 4.35 -13.42
C LEU A 201 3.29 3.81 -14.42
N ARG A 202 3.02 2.63 -14.98
CA ARG A 202 3.85 1.97 -15.99
C ARG A 202 3.35 2.33 -17.38
N PHE A 203 4.29 2.56 -18.30
CA PHE A 203 4.02 2.76 -19.72
C PHE A 203 4.61 1.58 -20.51
N ASP A 204 3.83 1.02 -21.43
CA ASP A 204 4.29 -0.08 -22.27
C ASP A 204 5.24 0.43 -23.36
N ARG A 205 6.29 -0.35 -23.67
CA ARG A 205 7.44 0.12 -24.49
C ARG A 205 7.06 0.51 -25.92
N ASP A 206 5.93 0.02 -26.44
CA ASP A 206 5.45 0.31 -27.79
C ASP A 206 4.43 1.47 -27.83
N ALA A 207 4.06 2.04 -26.67
CA ALA A 207 3.23 3.23 -26.56
C ALA A 207 4.10 4.50 -26.59
N ALA A 208 4.88 4.67 -27.66
CA ALA A 208 5.46 5.98 -27.95
C ALA A 208 4.33 6.99 -28.26
N PRO A 209 4.47 8.28 -27.90
CA PRO A 209 3.50 9.31 -28.28
C PRO A 209 3.64 9.74 -29.75
N GLU A 210 3.85 8.78 -30.65
CA GLU A 210 3.86 9.01 -32.10
C GLU A 210 2.89 8.05 -32.77
N GLY A 211 1.80 8.62 -33.31
CA GLY A 211 1.11 8.07 -34.47
C GLY A 211 0.42 6.71 -34.31
N ASP A 212 -0.88 6.78 -34.05
CA ASP A 212 -1.93 5.87 -34.56
C ASP A 212 -2.01 4.41 -34.03
N SER A 213 -3.20 4.09 -33.52
CA SER A 213 -3.80 2.75 -33.34
C SER A 213 -3.16 1.74 -32.35
N SER A 214 -3.54 1.84 -31.07
CA SER A 214 -4.02 0.67 -30.33
C SER A 214 -5.02 1.12 -29.26
N GLU A 215 -6.14 0.42 -29.09
CA GLU A 215 -7.30 0.81 -28.28
C GLU A 215 -7.08 0.78 -26.75
N GLY A 216 -5.82 0.82 -26.30
CA GLY A 216 -5.43 0.91 -24.89
C GLY A 216 -4.74 2.24 -24.58
N SER A 217 -4.77 2.67 -23.32
CA SER A 217 -4.05 3.88 -22.86
C SER A 217 -2.52 3.77 -22.95
N GLY A 218 -1.97 2.62 -23.37
CA GLY A 218 -0.53 2.35 -23.37
C GLY A 218 0.13 2.40 -21.98
N ALA A 219 -0.68 2.43 -20.92
CA ALA A 219 -0.26 2.66 -19.56
C ALA A 219 -1.14 1.88 -18.57
N THR A 220 -0.56 1.47 -17.45
CA THR A 220 -1.25 0.79 -16.35
C THR A 220 -0.86 1.43 -15.02
N LEU A 221 -1.84 1.77 -14.19
CA LEU A 221 -1.59 2.27 -12.83
C LEU A 221 -1.57 1.09 -11.85
N LEU A 222 -0.39 0.75 -11.34
CA LEU A 222 -0.21 -0.34 -10.40
C LEU A 222 -0.15 0.20 -8.97
N PHE A 223 -0.80 -0.51 -8.06
CA PHE A 223 -0.66 -0.37 -6.62
C PHE A 223 -0.04 -1.64 -6.06
N TYR A 224 1.00 -1.49 -5.26
CA TYR A 224 1.70 -2.58 -4.59
C TYR A 224 1.54 -2.45 -3.08
N ASN A 225 1.29 -3.57 -2.39
CA ASN A 225 1.42 -3.61 -0.94
C ASN A 225 2.91 -3.66 -0.57
N PRO A 226 3.48 -2.60 0.01
CA PRO A 226 4.91 -2.53 0.28
C PRO A 226 5.38 -3.42 1.44
N LEU A 227 4.45 -4.01 2.20
CA LEU A 227 4.72 -5.04 3.21
C LEU A 227 5.04 -6.40 2.57
N ALA A 228 4.28 -6.77 1.53
CA ALA A 228 4.44 -8.04 0.83
C ALA A 228 5.46 -7.98 -0.32
N ILE A 229 5.65 -6.79 -0.91
CA ILE A 229 6.45 -6.60 -2.13
C ILE A 229 7.52 -5.55 -1.85
N SER A 230 8.80 -5.92 -1.95
CA SER A 230 9.94 -5.04 -1.66
C SER A 230 10.69 -4.56 -2.90
N ALA A 231 10.45 -5.16 -4.06
CA ALA A 231 11.05 -4.81 -5.33
C ALA A 231 10.09 -5.06 -6.50
N VAL A 232 10.24 -4.31 -7.58
CA VAL A 232 9.42 -4.39 -8.79
C VAL A 232 10.26 -4.22 -10.04
N ASP A 233 9.80 -4.75 -11.16
CA ASP A 233 10.46 -4.55 -12.45
C ASP A 233 10.15 -3.16 -13.01
N PHE A 234 11.21 -2.41 -13.34
CA PHE A 234 11.12 -1.09 -13.96
C PHE A 234 11.87 -1.10 -15.29
N ALA A 235 11.12 -1.19 -16.39
CA ALA A 235 11.65 -1.19 -17.76
C ALA A 235 12.80 -2.21 -18.01
N GLY A 236 12.78 -3.36 -17.31
CA GLY A 236 13.77 -4.43 -17.45
C GLY A 236 14.38 -4.84 -16.11
N PRO A 237 15.22 -3.99 -15.48
CA PRO A 237 15.82 -4.28 -14.18
C PRO A 237 14.81 -4.30 -13.03
N THR A 238 15.07 -5.16 -12.05
CA THR A 238 14.36 -5.18 -10.76
C THR A 238 14.92 -4.08 -9.85
N MET A 239 14.05 -3.21 -9.37
CA MET A 239 14.37 -2.04 -8.55
C MET A 239 13.69 -2.16 -7.19
N PRO A 240 14.31 -1.67 -6.09
CA PRO A 240 13.63 -1.57 -4.80
C PRO A 240 12.34 -0.75 -4.92
N LEU A 241 11.24 -1.24 -4.36
CA LEU A 241 9.96 -0.53 -4.32
C LEU A 241 10.01 0.49 -3.18
N ALA A 242 9.65 1.74 -3.44
CA ALA A 242 9.53 2.75 -2.39
C ALA A 242 8.46 2.35 -1.37
N ALA A 243 8.65 2.69 -0.10
CA ALA A 243 7.67 2.42 0.93
C ALA A 243 7.74 3.41 2.09
N ASP A 244 6.60 3.66 2.71
CA ASP A 244 6.51 4.17 4.07
C ASP A 244 5.52 3.27 4.83
N LEU A 245 6.06 2.34 5.62
CA LEU A 245 5.28 1.34 6.35
C LEU A 245 4.63 1.93 7.61
N SER A 246 5.18 3.04 8.12
CA SER A 246 4.68 3.75 9.31
C SER A 246 3.56 4.73 8.98
N ALA A 247 3.51 5.24 7.75
CA ALA A 247 2.56 6.26 7.31
C ALA A 247 1.09 5.95 7.64
N PRO A 248 0.55 4.73 7.42
CA PRO A 248 -0.86 4.48 7.68
C PRO A 248 -1.21 4.59 9.16
N LEU A 249 -0.30 4.15 10.04
CA LEU A 249 -0.52 4.25 11.47
C LEU A 249 -0.38 5.71 11.95
N ALA A 250 0.63 6.44 11.45
CA ALA A 250 0.77 7.87 11.73
C ALA A 250 -0.49 8.66 11.31
N ALA A 251 -0.99 8.39 10.10
CA ALA A 251 -2.22 8.98 9.57
C ALA A 251 -3.46 8.72 10.44
N LEU A 252 -3.61 7.50 10.98
CA LEU A 252 -4.70 7.19 11.91
C LEU A 252 -4.54 7.91 13.25
N LEU A 253 -3.31 8.07 13.73
CA LEU A 253 -3.00 8.71 15.02
C LEU A 253 -3.13 10.23 15.00
N GLU A 254 -2.81 10.89 13.89
CA GLU A 254 -3.01 12.33 13.70
C GLU A 254 -4.49 12.72 13.84
N GLU A 255 -5.39 11.81 13.44
CA GLU A 255 -6.83 12.04 13.44
C GLU A 255 -7.53 11.46 14.68
N ALA A 256 -6.82 10.67 15.50
CA ALA A 256 -7.41 10.00 16.65
C ALA A 256 -7.49 10.94 17.87
N PRO A 257 -8.67 11.05 18.52
CA PRO A 257 -8.76 11.75 19.79
C PRO A 257 -7.94 10.98 20.83
N ARG A 258 -6.98 11.66 21.48
CA ARG A 258 -6.10 11.09 22.53
C ARG A 258 -6.82 11.00 23.87
N THR A 259 -7.99 10.35 23.89
CA THR A 259 -8.91 10.31 25.02
C THR A 259 -8.79 9.03 25.83
N TYR A 260 -7.57 8.67 26.25
CA TYR A 260 -7.27 7.45 27.04
C TYR A 260 -8.10 7.34 28.34
N LEU A 261 -8.54 8.47 28.89
CA LEU A 261 -9.32 8.54 30.13
C LEU A 261 -10.82 8.31 29.93
N ALA A 262 -11.36 8.50 28.73
CA ALA A 262 -12.81 8.50 28.50
C ALA A 262 -13.44 7.13 28.79
N GLY A 263 -12.77 6.03 28.38
CA GLY A 263 -13.25 4.66 28.61
C GLY A 263 -13.19 4.19 30.07
N PHE A 264 -12.52 4.95 30.94
CA PHE A 264 -12.53 4.72 32.39
C PHE A 264 -13.59 5.55 33.10
N ILE A 265 -13.70 6.84 32.79
CA ILE A 265 -14.59 7.78 33.47
C ILE A 265 -16.06 7.51 33.12
N GLU A 266 -16.34 7.10 31.88
CA GLU A 266 -17.70 6.89 31.40
C GLU A 266 -17.87 5.51 30.72
N PRO A 267 -17.90 4.43 31.49
CA PRO A 267 -17.98 3.06 30.94
C PRO A 267 -19.32 2.76 30.21
N GLY A 268 -20.31 3.65 30.26
CA GLY A 268 -21.65 3.45 29.68
C GLY A 268 -21.96 4.17 28.35
N ARG A 269 -21.03 4.95 27.75
CA ARG A 269 -21.25 5.61 26.44
C ARG A 269 -21.10 4.63 25.28
N ALA A 270 -21.78 4.86 24.14
CA ALA A 270 -21.73 3.98 22.97
C ALA A 270 -20.31 3.65 22.41
N ASN A 271 -19.30 4.49 22.69
CA ASN A 271 -17.90 4.27 22.33
C ASN A 271 -17.11 3.39 23.33
N SER A 272 -17.77 2.86 24.37
CA SER A 272 -17.18 2.03 25.44
C SER A 272 -17.35 0.53 25.21
N VAL A 273 -17.93 0.09 24.09
CA VAL A 273 -18.22 -1.33 23.85
C VAL A 273 -16.92 -2.10 23.63
N ALA A 274 -16.73 -3.16 24.43
CA ALA A 274 -15.61 -4.05 24.27
C ALA A 274 -15.68 -4.80 22.94
N ARG A 275 -14.61 -4.73 22.15
CA ARG A 275 -14.55 -5.24 20.77
C ARG A 275 -13.16 -5.74 20.42
N LEU A 276 -13.12 -6.90 19.76
CA LEU A 276 -11.94 -7.36 19.03
C LEU A 276 -11.90 -6.64 17.68
N GLN A 277 -10.73 -6.13 17.31
CA GLN A 277 -10.54 -5.34 16.10
C GLN A 277 -9.40 -5.88 15.25
N PHE A 278 -9.67 -6.10 13.97
CA PHE A 278 -8.67 -6.47 12.98
C PHE A 278 -8.10 -5.22 12.33
N LEU A 279 -6.77 -5.15 12.22
CA LEU A 279 -6.12 -4.02 11.55
C LEU A 279 -6.21 -4.12 10.02
N GLU A 280 -6.39 -5.34 9.52
CA GLU A 280 -6.55 -5.70 8.10
C GLU A 280 -7.35 -7.01 7.98
N PRO A 281 -7.87 -7.37 6.79
CA PRO A 281 -8.56 -8.63 6.58
C PRO A 281 -7.69 -9.81 6.99
N TYR A 282 -8.31 -10.82 7.60
CA TYR A 282 -7.60 -12.03 8.00
C TYR A 282 -7.05 -12.76 6.78
N GLN A 283 -5.75 -13.02 6.80
CA GLN A 283 -5.07 -13.79 5.76
C GLN A 283 -4.92 -15.25 6.22
N PRO A 284 -5.50 -16.23 5.49
CA PRO A 284 -5.43 -17.63 5.88
C PRO A 284 -3.99 -18.11 6.11
N GLY A 285 -3.78 -18.91 7.16
CA GLY A 285 -2.49 -19.44 7.56
C GLY A 285 -1.66 -18.51 8.46
N LYS A 286 -2.04 -17.23 8.63
CA LYS A 286 -1.40 -16.35 9.62
C LYS A 286 -1.95 -16.60 11.03
N ILE A 287 -1.07 -16.54 12.03
CA ILE A 287 -1.42 -16.69 13.44
C ILE A 287 -1.80 -15.32 14.02
N PRO A 288 -3.03 -15.13 14.54
CA PRO A 288 -3.38 -13.87 15.19
C PRO A 288 -2.57 -13.61 16.46
N VAL A 289 -2.04 -12.39 16.59
CA VAL A 289 -1.47 -11.86 17.83
C VAL A 289 -2.43 -10.82 18.37
N VAL A 290 -3.14 -11.17 19.44
CA VAL A 290 -4.17 -10.32 20.05
C VAL A 290 -3.56 -9.48 21.16
N LEU A 291 -3.48 -8.17 20.93
CA LEU A 291 -2.95 -7.21 21.87
C LEU A 291 -4.07 -6.68 22.79
N ILE A 292 -3.89 -6.89 24.10
CA ILE A 292 -4.88 -6.59 25.13
C ILE A 292 -4.30 -5.52 26.06
N HIS A 293 -4.87 -4.32 25.98
CA HIS A 293 -4.37 -3.15 26.72
C HIS A 293 -4.71 -3.19 28.22
N GLY A 294 -4.10 -2.30 29.01
CA GLY A 294 -4.23 -2.26 30.47
C GLY A 294 -5.30 -1.28 30.96
N LEU A 295 -5.34 -1.08 32.28
CA LEU A 295 -6.15 -0.05 32.95
C LEU A 295 -5.68 1.35 32.53
N PHE A 296 -6.60 2.32 32.38
CA PHE A 296 -6.30 3.69 31.94
C PHE A 296 -5.55 3.79 30.61
N SER A 297 -5.74 2.81 29.72
CA SER A 297 -5.10 2.80 28.41
C SER A 297 -6.09 2.38 27.34
N ASP A 298 -5.64 2.38 26.09
CA ASP A 298 -6.42 1.91 24.94
C ASP A 298 -5.51 1.16 23.93
N PRO A 299 -6.05 0.63 22.81
CA PRO A 299 -5.25 -0.02 21.79
C PRO A 299 -4.10 0.81 21.20
N LEU A 300 -4.19 2.15 21.20
CA LEU A 300 -3.13 3.02 20.66
C LEU A 300 -1.86 2.98 21.51
N SER A 301 -1.94 2.51 22.76
CA SER A 301 -0.74 2.22 23.57
C SER A 301 0.19 1.19 22.93
N TRP A 302 -0.31 0.39 21.98
CA TRP A 302 0.48 -0.57 21.22
C TRP A 302 0.99 -0.01 19.88
N ALA A 303 0.72 1.25 19.54
CA ALA A 303 1.03 1.80 18.21
C ALA A 303 2.50 1.59 17.81
N ASP A 304 3.45 1.94 18.68
CA ASP A 304 4.88 1.76 18.38
C ASP A 304 5.27 0.29 18.18
N LEU A 305 4.71 -0.62 18.99
CA LEU A 305 4.94 -2.05 18.83
C LEU A 305 4.35 -2.56 17.50
N ILE A 306 3.13 -2.15 17.17
CA ILE A 306 2.47 -2.52 15.91
C ILE A 306 3.31 -2.05 14.72
N ASN A 307 3.83 -0.83 14.80
CA ASN A 307 4.70 -0.26 13.78
C ASN A 307 5.96 -1.12 13.55
N ASP A 308 6.65 -1.50 14.62
CA ASP A 308 7.83 -2.36 14.54
C ASP A 308 7.51 -3.75 13.99
N LEU A 309 6.44 -4.37 14.48
CA LEU A 309 6.05 -5.73 14.08
C LEU A 309 5.68 -5.80 12.60
N ARG A 310 4.95 -4.81 12.07
CA ARG A 310 4.62 -4.73 10.63
C ARG A 310 5.85 -4.49 9.76
N ALA A 311 6.85 -3.79 10.28
CA ALA A 311 8.10 -3.56 9.56
C ALA A 311 9.06 -4.76 9.60
N ALA A 312 8.75 -5.83 10.35
CA ALA A 312 9.57 -7.03 10.46
C ALA A 312 9.04 -8.13 9.51
N PRO A 313 9.73 -8.46 8.39
CA PRO A 313 9.22 -9.41 7.40
C PRO A 313 8.90 -10.80 7.98
N ALA A 314 9.78 -11.30 8.85
CA ALA A 314 9.58 -12.60 9.51
C ALA A 314 8.32 -12.66 10.41
N PHE A 315 7.84 -11.49 10.88
CA PHE A 315 6.59 -11.39 11.60
C PHE A 315 5.42 -11.33 10.62
N ASP A 316 5.45 -10.42 9.65
CA ASP A 316 4.34 -10.21 8.70
C ASP A 316 4.00 -11.50 7.94
N ASP A 317 4.99 -12.30 7.55
CA ASP A 317 4.78 -13.56 6.81
C ASP A 317 3.97 -14.61 7.59
N ARG A 318 3.95 -14.53 8.93
CA ARG A 318 3.43 -15.61 9.79
C ARG A 318 2.36 -15.18 10.78
N PHE A 319 2.32 -13.89 11.11
CA PHE A 319 1.50 -13.36 12.18
C PHE A 319 0.68 -12.18 11.68
N GLN A 320 -0.48 -11.99 12.28
CA GLN A 320 -1.33 -10.84 12.01
C GLN A 320 -1.79 -10.21 13.31
N VAL A 321 -1.66 -8.89 13.43
CA VAL A 321 -2.01 -8.20 14.67
C VAL A 321 -3.50 -7.91 14.73
N TRP A 322 -4.12 -8.32 15.83
CA TRP A 322 -5.45 -7.89 16.26
C TRP A 322 -5.35 -7.11 17.57
N THR A 323 -6.31 -6.25 17.85
CA THR A 323 -6.36 -5.47 19.09
C THR A 323 -7.68 -5.71 19.81
N TYR A 324 -7.66 -5.74 21.13
CA TYR A 324 -8.87 -5.81 21.93
C TYR A 324 -9.05 -4.52 22.72
N ARG A 325 -10.11 -3.76 22.38
CA ARG A 325 -10.54 -2.57 23.12
C ARG A 325 -11.59 -2.99 24.14
N TYR A 326 -11.50 -2.49 25.36
CA TYR A 326 -12.56 -2.66 26.37
C TYR A 326 -12.59 -1.47 27.34
N PRO A 327 -13.75 -1.17 27.96
CA PRO A 327 -13.85 -0.08 28.91
C PRO A 327 -13.15 -0.47 30.20
N THR A 328 -12.08 0.24 30.54
CA THR A 328 -11.20 -0.19 31.64
C THR A 328 -11.82 0.01 33.03
N GLY A 329 -12.89 0.81 33.14
CA GLY A 329 -13.71 0.93 34.36
C GLY A 329 -14.66 -0.25 34.59
N GLN A 330 -14.83 -1.14 33.59
CA GLN A 330 -15.63 -2.36 33.74
C GLN A 330 -14.80 -3.46 34.41
N GLY A 331 -15.46 -4.33 35.19
CA GLY A 331 -14.78 -5.43 35.88
C GLY A 331 -14.05 -6.36 34.88
N PHE A 332 -12.77 -6.62 35.11
CA PHE A 332 -11.92 -7.37 34.18
C PHE A 332 -12.45 -8.78 33.85
N LEU A 333 -13.23 -9.41 34.76
CA LEU A 333 -13.91 -10.69 34.51
C LEU A 333 -14.93 -10.58 33.37
N GLN A 334 -15.70 -9.49 33.35
CA GLN A 334 -16.68 -9.24 32.29
C GLN A 334 -15.99 -8.93 30.97
N SER A 335 -14.92 -8.14 30.99
CA SER A 335 -14.07 -7.89 29.82
C SER A 335 -13.42 -9.16 29.30
N ALA A 336 -13.04 -10.09 30.17
CA ALA A 336 -12.50 -11.39 29.78
C ALA A 336 -13.56 -12.32 29.19
N ALA A 337 -14.75 -12.39 29.79
CA ALA A 337 -15.86 -13.17 29.23
C ALA A 337 -16.29 -12.63 27.85
N ARG A 338 -16.29 -11.31 27.67
CA ARG A 338 -16.57 -10.70 26.37
C ARG A 338 -15.48 -11.02 25.34
N LEU A 339 -14.19 -10.93 25.71
CA LEU A 339 -13.10 -11.30 24.81
C LEU A 339 -13.24 -12.76 24.35
N ARG A 340 -13.58 -13.69 25.26
CA ARG A 340 -13.78 -15.09 24.90
C ARG A 340 -14.80 -15.26 23.79
N ARG A 341 -15.96 -14.64 23.92
CA ARG A 341 -17.02 -14.65 22.89
C ARG A 341 -16.55 -14.02 21.58
N GLU A 342 -15.87 -12.88 21.64
CA GLU A 342 -15.34 -12.24 20.43
C GLU A 342 -14.33 -13.12 19.69
N LEU A 343 -13.47 -13.86 20.40
CA LEU A 343 -12.53 -14.81 19.81
C LEU A 343 -13.25 -16.03 19.22
N GLU A 344 -14.24 -16.59 19.92
CA GLU A 344 -15.06 -17.70 19.43
C GLU A 344 -15.82 -17.32 18.16
N ASP A 345 -16.45 -16.13 18.16
CA ASP A 345 -17.17 -15.60 17.01
C ASP A 345 -16.23 -15.31 15.83
N ALA A 346 -15.03 -14.77 16.09
CA ALA A 346 -14.03 -14.58 15.04
C ALA A 346 -13.62 -15.92 14.40
N VAL A 347 -13.39 -16.95 15.20
CA VAL A 347 -13.08 -18.30 14.70
C VAL A 347 -14.24 -18.88 13.88
N ALA A 348 -15.47 -18.76 14.39
CA ALA A 348 -16.65 -19.27 13.71
C ALA A 348 -16.90 -18.58 12.36
N MET A 349 -16.70 -17.26 12.29
CA MET A 349 -16.92 -16.50 11.06
C MET A 349 -15.81 -16.66 10.03
N LEU A 350 -14.55 -16.77 10.46
CA LEU A 350 -13.39 -16.85 9.56
C LEU A 350 -13.04 -18.28 9.14
N ASN A 351 -13.36 -19.28 9.96
CA ASN A 351 -12.92 -20.66 9.74
C ASN A 351 -14.02 -21.66 10.14
N ALA A 352 -15.23 -21.46 9.62
CA ALA A 352 -16.39 -22.33 9.88
C ALA A 352 -16.12 -23.80 9.53
N ALA A 353 -15.37 -24.07 8.45
CA ALA A 353 -15.00 -25.41 7.99
C ALA A 353 -13.83 -26.04 8.78
N GLY A 354 -13.11 -25.25 9.60
CA GLY A 354 -11.98 -25.73 10.40
C GLY A 354 -10.70 -26.00 9.61
N GLU A 355 -10.58 -25.50 8.38
CA GLU A 355 -9.46 -25.74 7.46
C GLU A 355 -8.21 -24.92 7.79
N ASP A 356 -8.35 -23.82 8.53
CA ASP A 356 -7.22 -22.99 8.96
C ASP A 356 -6.79 -23.24 10.43
N PRO A 357 -5.78 -24.09 10.68
CA PRO A 357 -5.30 -24.34 12.04
C PRO A 357 -4.53 -23.15 12.64
N ALA A 358 -4.05 -22.18 11.83
CA ALA A 358 -3.33 -21.02 12.33
C ALA A 358 -4.22 -20.14 13.21
N LEU A 359 -5.50 -20.03 12.83
CA LEU A 359 -6.48 -19.26 13.58
C LEU A 359 -6.69 -19.76 15.01
N ARG A 360 -6.50 -21.07 15.28
CA ARG A 360 -6.61 -21.64 16.64
C ARG A 360 -5.31 -21.61 17.44
N ARG A 361 -4.23 -21.08 16.86
CA ARG A 361 -2.92 -20.92 17.51
C ARG A 361 -2.66 -19.49 17.98
N MET A 362 -3.73 -18.71 18.21
CA MET A 362 -3.63 -17.29 18.57
C MET A 362 -2.70 -17.07 19.77
N VAL A 363 -1.92 -16.00 19.70
CA VAL A 363 -1.07 -15.55 20.80
C VAL A 363 -1.73 -14.35 21.46
N LEU A 364 -1.90 -14.41 22.79
CA LEU A 364 -2.48 -13.32 23.57
C LEU A 364 -1.37 -12.55 24.30
N VAL A 365 -1.28 -11.25 24.05
CA VAL A 365 -0.31 -10.35 24.71
C VAL A 365 -1.08 -9.34 25.54
N GLY A 366 -0.98 -9.46 26.87
CA GLY A 366 -1.69 -8.59 27.80
C GLY A 366 -0.74 -7.70 28.61
N HIS A 367 -1.04 -6.40 28.70
CA HIS A 367 -0.34 -5.48 29.58
C HIS A 367 -1.13 -5.22 30.88
N SER A 368 -0.48 -5.38 32.04
CA SER A 368 -1.10 -5.13 33.36
C SER A 368 -2.45 -5.85 33.52
N MET A 369 -3.57 -5.14 33.71
CA MET A 369 -4.92 -5.71 33.76
C MET A 369 -5.29 -6.51 32.50
N GLY A 370 -4.76 -6.13 31.33
CA GLY A 370 -4.89 -6.90 30.10
C GLY A 370 -4.24 -8.29 30.18
N GLY A 371 -3.19 -8.45 30.99
CA GLY A 371 -2.57 -9.73 31.29
C GLY A 371 -3.48 -10.66 32.11
N LEU A 372 -4.29 -10.11 33.02
CA LEU A 372 -5.31 -10.88 33.74
C LEU A 372 -6.40 -11.37 32.77
N ILE A 373 -6.85 -10.49 31.87
CA ILE A 373 -7.83 -10.81 30.82
C ILE A 373 -7.29 -11.92 29.90
N ALA A 374 -6.03 -11.81 29.46
CA ALA A 374 -5.36 -12.81 28.63
C ALA A 374 -5.26 -14.16 29.34
N LYS A 375 -4.80 -14.16 30.61
CA LYS A 375 -4.66 -15.37 31.43
C LYS A 375 -5.98 -16.12 31.57
N LEU A 376 -7.10 -15.42 31.71
CA LEU A 376 -8.42 -16.03 31.81
C LEU A 376 -8.88 -16.72 30.52
N GLN A 377 -8.29 -16.44 29.36
CA GLN A 377 -8.63 -17.15 28.12
C GLN A 377 -8.00 -18.54 28.03
N VAL A 378 -6.93 -18.77 28.78
CA VAL A 378 -6.14 -20.02 28.74
C VAL A 378 -6.17 -20.79 30.06
N THR A 379 -6.94 -20.30 31.04
CA THR A 379 -7.10 -20.95 32.35
C THR A 379 -8.48 -21.59 32.45
N HIS A 380 -8.50 -22.87 32.79
CA HIS A 380 -9.73 -23.58 33.18
C HIS A 380 -9.80 -23.64 34.70
N SER A 381 -10.78 -22.95 35.29
CA SER A 381 -10.99 -22.94 36.74
C SER A 381 -12.09 -23.86 37.22
N GLU A 382 -12.93 -24.36 36.29
CA GLU A 382 -14.25 -24.90 36.63
C GLU A 382 -14.96 -23.91 37.59
N GLU A 383 -15.62 -24.42 38.62
CA GLU A 383 -16.31 -23.63 39.66
C GLU A 383 -15.36 -22.97 40.68
N ARG A 384 -14.04 -23.16 40.61
CA ARG A 384 -13.12 -22.70 41.67
C ARG A 384 -13.06 -21.19 41.81
N PHE A 385 -13.19 -20.43 40.73
CA PHE A 385 -13.28 -18.97 40.82
C PHE A 385 -14.61 -18.54 41.43
N TRP A 386 -15.71 -19.17 41.00
CA TRP A 386 -17.04 -18.90 41.51
C TRP A 386 -17.13 -19.15 43.02
N ALA A 387 -16.68 -20.32 43.48
CA ALA A 387 -16.68 -20.72 44.88
C ALA A 387 -15.82 -19.82 45.80
N ARG A 388 -14.91 -19.02 45.24
CA ARG A 388 -14.10 -18.04 45.98
C ARG A 388 -14.74 -16.66 46.05
N LEU A 389 -15.57 -16.32 45.08
CA LEU A 389 -16.22 -15.00 44.96
C LEU A 389 -17.64 -15.00 45.54
N ALA A 390 -18.34 -16.12 45.45
CA ALA A 390 -19.72 -16.26 45.87
C ALA A 390 -19.86 -17.22 47.05
N ASN A 391 -20.84 -16.96 47.91
CA ASN A 391 -21.20 -17.81 49.05
C ASN A 391 -22.23 -18.89 48.71
N ARG A 392 -22.61 -19.02 47.43
CA ARG A 392 -23.64 -19.95 46.94
C ARG A 392 -23.28 -20.49 45.55
N PRO A 393 -23.72 -21.72 45.19
CA PRO A 393 -23.52 -22.26 43.84
C PRO A 393 -24.17 -21.39 42.76
N LEU A 394 -23.58 -21.36 41.57
CA LEU A 394 -23.99 -20.47 40.48
C LEU A 394 -25.45 -20.74 40.06
N GLU A 395 -25.86 -22.01 40.08
CA GLU A 395 -27.18 -22.50 39.70
C GLU A 395 -28.28 -21.93 40.60
N THR A 396 -27.93 -21.60 41.84
CA THR A 396 -28.86 -21.12 42.88
C THR A 396 -29.09 -19.60 42.83
N ILE A 397 -28.42 -18.87 41.94
CA ILE A 397 -28.64 -17.43 41.78
C ILE A 397 -30.03 -17.18 41.19
N VAL A 398 -30.86 -16.44 41.94
CA VAL A 398 -32.12 -15.90 41.44
C VAL A 398 -31.81 -14.70 40.56
N THR A 399 -32.05 -14.85 39.27
CA THR A 399 -31.82 -13.80 38.28
C THR A 399 -32.75 -14.00 37.08
N THR A 400 -32.86 -12.99 36.20
CA THR A 400 -33.66 -13.09 34.98
C THR A 400 -33.01 -14.06 33.98
N GLU A 401 -33.79 -14.67 33.07
CA GLU A 401 -33.22 -15.50 32.00
C GLU A 401 -32.20 -14.74 31.15
N LEU A 402 -32.47 -13.46 30.87
CA LEU A 402 -31.56 -12.59 30.13
C LEU A 402 -30.24 -12.40 30.87
N THR A 403 -30.27 -12.23 32.19
CA THR A 403 -29.05 -12.14 33.01
C THR A 403 -28.35 -13.50 33.13
N ARG A 404 -29.09 -14.61 33.18
CA ARG A 404 -28.52 -15.97 33.22
C ARG A 404 -27.81 -16.33 31.91
N ALA A 405 -28.24 -15.79 30.78
CA ALA A 405 -27.64 -16.04 29.46
C ALA A 405 -26.32 -15.28 29.20
N ILE A 406 -25.96 -14.30 30.05
CA ILE A 406 -24.73 -13.49 29.89
C ILE A 406 -23.64 -13.79 30.93
N ILE A 407 -23.97 -14.57 31.97
CA ILE A 407 -23.03 -15.15 32.95
C ILE A 407 -22.49 -16.44 32.34
#